data_AF-A0A1A8SFF5-F1
#
_entry.id   AF-A0A1A8SFF5-F1
#
_cell.length_a   1.000
_cell.length_b   1.000
_cell.length_c   1.000
_cell.angle_alpha   90.00
_cell.angle_beta   90.00
_cell.angle_gamma   90.00
#
_symmetry.space_group_name_H-M   'P 1'
#
loop_
_entity.id
_entity.type
_entity.pdbx_description
1 polymer ?
#
loop_
_entity_poly.entity_id
_entity_poly.type
_entity_poly.pdbx_seq_one_letter_code
_entity_poly.pdbx_strand_id
1 'polypeptide(L)' 'LCNSLNLSPTRYLTVKTIIIKDHLQKRQGIPAKSRLPSYLDKVLKKRILTFLTESGWISRDAS' A
#
# COMPACT_ATOMS: atom_id res chain seq x y z
N LEU A 1 -4.39 -4.18 12.87
CA LEU A 1 -4.37 -3.23 11.73
C LEU A 1 -5.74 -3.03 11.09
N CYS A 2 -6.40 -4.06 10.54
CA CYS A 2 -7.71 -3.90 9.89
C CYS A 2 -8.76 -3.21 10.79
N ASN A 3 -8.90 -3.66 12.05
CA ASN A 3 -9.79 -3.03 13.03
C ASN A 3 -9.41 -1.56 13.30
N SER A 4 -8.13 -1.22 13.42
CA SER A 4 -7.66 0.15 13.67
C SER A 4 -7.76 1.09 12.46
N LEU A 5 -7.95 0.53 11.27
CA LEU A 5 -8.18 1.25 10.01
C LEU A 5 -9.66 1.28 9.61
N ASN A 6 -10.54 0.66 10.40
CA ASN A 6 -11.95 0.43 10.05
C ASN A 6 -12.12 -0.16 8.64
N LEU A 7 -11.29 -1.15 8.31
CA LEU A 7 -11.18 -1.72 6.97
C LEU A 7 -11.34 -3.24 7.05
N SER A 8 -12.18 -3.82 6.18
CA SER A 8 -12.34 -5.27 6.18
C SER A 8 -11.05 -5.97 5.71
N PRO A 9 -10.76 -7.19 6.18
CA PRO A 9 -9.57 -7.94 5.74
C PRO A 9 -9.46 -8.05 4.21
N THR A 10 -10.58 -8.27 3.51
CA THR A 10 -10.61 -8.33 2.05
C THR A 10 -10.18 -7.02 1.40
N ARG A 11 -10.71 -5.88 1.86
CA ARG A 11 -10.31 -4.56 1.35
C ARG A 11 -8.84 -4.27 1.63
N TYR A 12 -8.33 -4.74 2.77
CA TYR A 12 -6.94 -4.55 3.15
C TYR A 12 -6.02 -5.33 2.22
N LEU A 13 -6.36 -6.59 1.93
CA LEU A 13 -5.61 -7.42 0.98
C LEU A 13 -5.55 -6.77 -0.40
N THR A 14 -6.68 -6.28 -0.93
CA THR A 14 -6.70 -5.57 -2.22
C THR A 14 -5.72 -4.38 -2.23
N VAL A 15 -5.77 -3.54 -1.19
CA VAL A 15 -4.91 -2.37 -1.09
C VAL A 15 -3.44 -2.76 -0.91
N LYS A 16 -3.14 -3.72 -0.02
CA LYS A 16 -1.80 -4.26 0.20
C LYS A 16 -1.20 -4.77 -1.11
N THR A 17 -1.95 -5.54 -1.87
CA THR A 17 -1.49 -6.10 -3.15
C THR A 17 -1.19 -5.00 -4.17
N ILE A 18 -2.06 -4.00 -4.31
CA ILE A 18 -1.82 -2.87 -5.22
C ILE A 18 -0.53 -2.12 -4.83
N ILE A 19 -0.38 -1.77 -3.55
CA ILE A 19 0.77 -1.00 -3.06
C ILE A 19 2.08 -1.77 -3.27
N ILE A 20 2.11 -3.07 -2.95
CA ILE A 20 3.31 -3.90 -3.13
C ILE A 20 3.65 -4.03 -4.61
N LYS A 21 2.66 -4.32 -5.47
CA LYS A 21 2.87 -4.39 -6.92
C LYS A 21 3.45 -3.09 -7.47
N ASP A 22 2.88 -1.95 -7.08
CA ASP A 22 3.37 -0.63 -7.51
C ASP A 22 4.79 -0.37 -7.05
N HIS A 23 5.11 -0.73 -5.80
CA HIS A 23 6.45 -0.60 -5.26
C HIS A 23 7.47 -1.42 -6.06
N LEU A 24 7.13 -2.68 -6.38
CA LEU A 24 7.99 -3.55 -7.18
C LEU A 24 8.16 -3.03 -8.62
N GLN A 25 7.08 -2.54 -9.24
CA GLN A 25 7.15 -1.91 -10.56
C GLN A 25 8.07 -0.68 -10.56
N LYS A 26 7.91 0.22 -9.58
CA LYS A 26 8.76 1.42 -9.44
C LYS A 26 10.24 1.03 -9.30
N ARG A 27 10.55 -0.01 -8.52
CA ARG A 27 11.93 -0.53 -8.36
C ARG A 27 12.55 -1.05 -9.65
N GLN A 28 11.73 -1.52 -10.58
CA GLN A 28 12.15 -2.00 -11.90
C GLN A 28 12.19 -0.88 -12.95
N GLY A 29 12.00 0.39 -12.56
CA GLY A 29 11.89 1.51 -13.49
C GLY A 29 10.58 1.56 -14.26
N ILE A 30 9.61 0.71 -13.91
CA ILE A 30 8.29 0.66 -14.55
C ILE A 30 7.38 1.69 -13.86
N PRO A 31 6.78 2.63 -14.61
CA PRO A 31 5.82 3.58 -14.02
C PRO A 31 4.63 2.85 -13.40
N ALA A 32 4.40 3.04 -12.11
CA ALA A 32 3.21 2.54 -11.44
C ALA A 32 1.98 3.41 -11.81
N LYS A 33 1.01 2.83 -12.52
CA LYS A 33 -0.24 3.50 -12.94
C LYS A 33 -1.49 2.99 -12.21
N SER A 34 -1.35 2.33 -11.07
CA SER A 34 -2.50 1.71 -10.42
C SER A 34 -3.49 2.74 -9.90
N ARG A 35 -4.74 2.59 -10.30
CA ARG A 35 -5.87 3.34 -9.74
C ARG A 35 -6.19 2.75 -8.37
N LEU A 36 -6.00 3.52 -7.31
CA LEU A 36 -6.37 3.11 -5.97
C LEU A 36 -7.90 3.04 -5.84
N PRO A 37 -8.42 2.11 -5.01
CA PRO A 37 -9.86 2.05 -4.74
C PRO A 37 -10.38 3.36 -4.15
N SER A 38 -11.62 3.76 -4.49
CA SER A 38 -12.21 5.03 -4.04
C SER A 38 -12.35 5.16 -2.52
N TYR A 39 -12.49 4.03 -1.81
CA TYR A 39 -12.56 3.99 -0.35
C TYR A 39 -11.20 4.20 0.34
N LEU A 40 -10.11 4.29 -0.42
CA LEU A 40 -8.77 4.49 0.12
C LEU A 40 -8.39 5.97 0.05
N ASP A 41 -8.59 6.69 1.14
CA ASP A 41 -8.10 8.05 1.28
C ASP A 41 -6.57 8.10 1.51
N LYS A 42 -6.01 9.32 1.50
CA LYS A 42 -4.58 9.57 1.70
C LYS A 42 -4.10 9.13 3.09
N VAL A 43 -4.94 9.22 4.11
CA VAL A 43 -4.60 8.90 5.50
C VAL A 43 -4.48 7.39 5.68
N LEU A 44 -5.47 6.64 5.21
CA LEU A 44 -5.47 5.17 5.19
C LEU A 44 -4.29 4.64 4.37
N LYS A 45 -4.04 5.21 3.19
CA LYS A 45 -2.86 4.86 2.36
C LYS A 45 -1.57 5.05 3.14
N LYS A 46 -1.38 6.20 3.81
CA LYS A 46 -0.18 6.50 4.59
C LYS A 46 0.01 5.50 5.72
N ARG A 47 -1.05 5.18 6.49
CA ARG A 47 -0.96 4.21 7.59
C ARG A 47 -0.60 2.80 7.11
N ILE A 48 -1.16 2.36 5.98
CA ILE A 48 -0.81 1.07 5.37
C ILE A 48 0.64 1.07 4.88
N LEU A 49 1.09 2.14 4.21
CA LEU A 49 2.50 2.28 3.78
C LEU A 49 3.47 2.26 4.96
N THR A 50 3.16 2.98 6.04
CA THR A 50 3.96 2.95 7.28
C THR A 50 4.05 1.53 7.82
N PHE A 51 2.93 0.83 7.96
CA PHE A 51 2.92 -0.55 8.42
C PHE A 51 3.75 -1.47 7.52
N LEU A 52 3.60 -1.38 6.19
CA LEU A 52 4.37 -2.20 5.24
C LEU A 52 5.88 -1.89 5.30
N THR A 53 6.24 -0.66 5.63
CA THR A 53 7.64 -0.25 5.81
C THR A 53 8.21 -0.81 7.11
N GLU A 54 7.48 -0.66 8.23
CA GLU A 54 7.88 -1.16 9.55
C GLU A 54 7.95 -2.69 9.60
N SER A 55 7.07 -3.37 8.86
CA SER A 55 7.05 -4.83 8.75
C SER A 55 8.02 -5.38 7.69
N GLY A 56 8.81 -4.54 7.03
CA GLY A 56 9.84 -4.96 6.08
C GLY A 56 9.34 -5.41 4.71
N TRP A 57 8.06 -5.23 4.39
CA TRP A 57 7.53 -5.54 3.05
C TRP A 57 7.97 -4.53 1.99
N ILE A 58 8.25 -3.29 2.40
CA ILE A 58 8.65 -2.18 1.54
C ILE A 58 9.86 -1.50 2.19
N SER A 59 10.95 -1.23 1.45
CA SER A 59 12.06 -0.43 1.99
C SER A 59 11.83 1.07 1.76
N ARG A 60 12.40 1.92 2.63
CA ARG A 60 12.28 3.39 2.55
C ARG A 60 12.94 3.99 1.31
N ASP A 61 13.91 3.31 0.70
CA ASP A 61 14.76 3.82 -0.38
C ASP A 61 14.09 3.85 -1.77
N ALA A 62 12.78 4.04 -1.82
CA ALA A 62 12.04 4.23 -3.07
C ALA A 62 11.29 5.58 -3.07
N SER A 63 11.89 6.61 -2.48
CA SER A 63 11.42 7.99 -2.62
C SER A 63 11.96 8.56 -3.91
#